data_AF-A0AAU8D757-F1
#
_entry.id   AF-A0AAU8D757-F1
#
_cell.length_a   1.000
_cell.length_b   1.000
_cell.length_c   1.000
_cell.angle_alpha   90.00
_cell.angle_beta   90.00
_cell.angle_gamma   90.00
#
_symmetry.space_group_name_H-M   'P 1'
#
loop_
_entity.id
_entity.type
_entity.pdbx_description
1 polymer ?
#
loop_
_entity_poly.entity_id
_entity_poly.type
_entity_poly.pdbx_seq_one_letter_code
_entity_poly.pdbx_strand_id
1 'polypeptide(L)'
;MNPNPTSLTEIAAGARSAMFLGTEIAWRLTDVLVAKGILTKGEARSTLYAIAGGIRDDADGTTSTESTEVLARHLEEAGDRYKA
;
A
#
# COMPACT_ATOMS: atom_id res chain seq x y z
N MET A 1 25.92 -29.76 2.23
CA MET A 1 26.09 -28.50 2.96
C MET A 1 24.85 -27.66 2.66
N ASN A 2 24.04 -27.39 3.67
CA ASN A 2 22.75 -26.67 3.54
C ASN A 2 23.00 -25.24 3.03
N PRO A 3 22.18 -24.70 2.10
CA PRO A 3 22.34 -23.32 1.66
C PRO A 3 22.15 -22.36 2.83
N ASN A 4 23.04 -21.37 2.88
CA ASN A 4 23.12 -20.30 3.88
C ASN A 4 21.77 -19.55 3.99
N PRO A 5 21.38 -19.08 5.18
CA PRO A 5 20.09 -18.42 5.39
C PRO A 5 20.08 -17.08 4.65
N THR A 6 19.00 -16.83 3.91
CA THR A 6 18.70 -15.54 3.26
C THR A 6 19.05 -14.41 4.23
N SER A 7 19.94 -13.51 3.83
CA SER A 7 20.41 -12.45 4.73
C SER A 7 19.22 -11.56 5.14
N LEU A 8 19.23 -11.02 6.36
CA LEU A 8 18.17 -10.12 6.84
C LEU A 8 17.92 -8.95 5.86
N THR A 9 18.96 -8.51 5.15
CA THR A 9 18.88 -7.49 4.10
C THR A 9 18.04 -7.92 2.89
N GLU A 10 18.21 -9.15 2.40
CA GLU A 10 17.43 -9.69 1.28
C GLU A 10 15.97 -9.90 1.67
N ILE A 11 15.72 -10.36 2.90
CA ILE A 11 14.36 -10.48 3.45
C ILE A 11 13.70 -9.09 3.53
N ALA A 12 14.42 -8.08 4.04
CA ALA A 12 13.93 -6.71 4.14
C ALA A 12 13.71 -6.03 2.77
N ALA A 13 14.51 -6.39 1.75
CA ALA A 13 14.29 -5.93 0.38
C ALA A 13 13.04 -6.58 -0.23
N GLY A 14 12.88 -7.90 -0.07
CA GLY A 14 11.69 -8.63 -0.54
C GLY A 14 10.39 -8.14 0.10
N ALA A 15 10.40 -7.88 1.41
CA ALA A 15 9.26 -7.32 2.12
C ALA A 15 8.87 -5.93 1.57
N ARG A 16 9.83 -5.04 1.35
CA ARG A 16 9.58 -3.71 0.75
C ARG A 16 9.01 -3.81 -0.66
N SER A 17 9.53 -4.69 -1.51
CA SER A 17 8.99 -4.92 -2.85
C SER A 17 7.57 -5.47 -2.82
N ALA A 18 7.27 -6.41 -1.92
CA ALA A 18 5.93 -6.95 -1.75
C ALA A 18 4.93 -5.89 -1.30
N MET A 19 5.32 -5.03 -0.34
CA MET A 19 4.49 -3.92 0.12
C MET A 19 4.19 -2.92 -1.01
N PHE A 20 5.20 -2.52 -1.79
CA PHE A 20 5.02 -1.63 -2.93
C PHE A 20 4.10 -2.23 -4.01
N LEU A 21 4.28 -3.51 -4.32
CA LEU A 21 3.38 -4.21 -5.25
C LEU A 21 1.94 -4.25 -4.73
N GLY A 22 1.75 -4.49 -3.43
CA GLY A 22 0.44 -4.45 -2.79
C GLY A 22 -0.26 -3.09 -2.94
N THR A 23 0.47 -2.00 -2.70
CA THR A 23 -0.07 -0.64 -2.87
C THR A 23 -0.43 -0.34 -4.33
N GLU A 24 0.39 -0.75 -5.30
CA GLU A 24 0.10 -0.59 -6.73
C GLU A 24 -1.13 -1.36 -7.17
N ILE A 25 -1.31 -2.59 -6.69
CA ILE A 25 -2.49 -3.41 -6.98
C ILE A 25 -3.74 -2.77 -6.39
N ALA A 26 -3.69 -2.31 -5.13
CA ALA A 26 -4.81 -1.67 -4.46
C ALA A 26 -5.29 -0.43 -5.22
N TRP A 27 -4.36 0.43 -5.65
CA TRP A 27 -4.65 1.59 -6.48
C TRP A 27 -5.33 1.20 -7.80
N ARG A 28 -4.71 0.31 -8.58
CA ARG A 28 -5.23 -0.06 -9.91
C ARG A 28 -6.58 -0.75 -9.84
N LEU A 29 -6.79 -1.59 -8.83
CA LEU A 29 -8.09 -2.24 -8.62
C LEU A 29 -9.17 -1.20 -8.33
N THR A 30 -8.87 -0.22 -7.47
CA THR A 30 -9.80 0.89 -7.17
C THR A 30 -10.17 1.64 -8.45
N ASP A 31 -9.19 1.92 -9.31
CA ASP A 31 -9.42 2.61 -10.59
C ASP A 31 -10.33 1.81 -11.53
N VAL A 32 -10.11 0.50 -11.64
CA VAL A 32 -10.99 -0.39 -12.41
C VAL A 32 -12.42 -0.39 -11.86
N LEU A 33 -12.59 -0.39 -10.54
CA LEU A 33 -13.92 -0.37 -9.91
C LEU A 33 -14.66 0.96 -10.15
N VAL A 34 -13.94 2.09 -10.15
CA VAL A 34 -14.50 3.39 -10.54
C VAL A 34 -14.89 3.39 -12.01
N ALA A 35 -14.00 2.93 -12.90
CA ALA A 35 -14.26 2.87 -14.34
C ALA A 35 -15.46 1.98 -14.69
N LYS A 36 -15.73 0.94 -13.89
CA LYS A 36 -16.90 0.07 -14.02
C LYS A 36 -18.17 0.62 -13.37
N GLY A 37 -18.11 1.79 -12.73
CA GLY A 37 -19.23 2.38 -12.01
C GLY A 37 -19.63 1.60 -10.74
N ILE A 38 -18.75 0.74 -10.23
CA ILE A 38 -18.97 -0.03 -9.00
C ILE A 38 -18.70 0.84 -7.78
N LEU A 39 -17.65 1.67 -7.84
CA LEU A 39 -17.35 2.67 -6.82
C LEU A 39 -17.59 4.07 -7.38
N THR A 40 -18.18 4.93 -6.56
CA THR A 40 -18.12 6.37 -6.77
C THR A 40 -16.70 6.90 -6.51
N LYS A 41 -16.39 8.09 -7.03
CA LYS A 41 -15.13 8.78 -6.72
C LYS A 41 -14.91 8.97 -5.20
N GLY A 42 -15.98 9.25 -4.45
CA GLY A 42 -15.92 9.40 -3.00
C GLY A 42 -15.56 8.09 -2.28
N GLU A 43 -16.21 6.98 -2.67
CA GLU A 43 -15.93 5.66 -2.11
C GLU A 43 -14.51 5.18 -2.47
N ALA A 44 -14.06 5.45 -3.70
CA ALA A 44 -12.70 5.15 -4.14
C ALA A 44 -11.65 5.88 -3.31
N ARG A 45 -11.84 7.19 -3.09
CA ARG A 45 -10.98 7.97 -2.18
C ARG A 45 -11.00 7.39 -0.77
N SER A 46 -12.18 7.14 -0.21
CA SER A 46 -12.30 6.59 1.14
C SER A 46 -11.64 5.22 1.28
N THR A 47 -11.74 4.38 0.26
CA THR A 47 -11.12 3.04 0.23
C THR A 47 -9.60 3.13 0.29
N LEU A 48 -9.00 3.98 -0.53
CA LEU A 48 -7.54 4.13 -0.57
C LEU A 48 -6.99 4.73 0.73
N TYR A 49 -7.70 5.69 1.32
CA TYR A 49 -7.38 6.23 2.63
C TYR A 49 -7.53 5.19 3.76
N ALA A 50 -8.56 4.33 3.70
CA ALA A 50 -8.73 3.26 4.67
C ALA A 50 -7.59 2.23 4.60
N ILE A 51 -7.13 1.88 3.40
CA ILE A 51 -5.96 1.00 3.21
C ILE A 51 -4.69 1.68 3.73
N ALA A 52 -4.49 2.97 3.45
CA ALA A 52 -3.37 3.74 3.98
C ALA A 52 -3.37 3.77 5.52
N GLY A 53 -4.54 3.92 6.14
CA GLY A 53 -4.71 3.84 7.59
C GLY A 53 -4.34 2.45 8.13
N GLY A 54 -4.88 1.39 7.54
CA GLY A 54 -4.55 0.01 7.95
C GLY A 54 -3.06 -0.31 7.85
N ILE A 55 -2.37 0.17 6.81
CA ILE A 55 -0.92 0.02 6.68
C ILE A 55 -0.17 0.72 7.82
N ARG A 56 -0.62 1.91 8.25
CA ARG A 56 -0.01 2.61 9.40
C ARG A 56 -0.26 1.87 10.70
N ASP A 57 -1.48 1.39 10.92
CA ASP A 57 -1.87 0.66 12.12
C ASP A 57 -1.07 -0.66 12.24
N ASP A 58 -0.89 -1.38 11.12
CA ASP A 58 -0.10 -2.62 11.07
C ASP A 58 1.39 -2.39 11.35
N ALA A 59 1.89 -1.16 11.17
CA ALA A 59 3.27 -0.80 11.39
C ALA A 59 3.53 -0.16 12.77
N ASP A 60 2.49 0.13 13.54
CA ASP A 60 2.65 0.73 14.87
C ASP A 60 3.49 -0.18 15.78
N GLY A 61 4.43 0.41 16.51
CA GLY A 61 5.41 -0.32 17.32
C GLY A 61 6.52 -1.06 16.55
N THR A 62 6.64 -0.89 15.23
CA THR A 62 7.73 -1.49 14.41
C THR A 62 8.81 -0.47 14.03
N THR A 63 10.00 -0.94 13.65
CA THR A 63 11.08 -0.10 13.10
C THR A 63 10.85 0.33 11.64
N SER A 64 9.69 0.01 11.04
CA SER A 64 9.40 0.21 9.61
C SER A 64 8.64 1.51 9.30
N THR A 65 8.46 2.39 10.29
CA THR A 65 7.59 3.58 10.24
C THR A 65 7.83 4.49 9.04
N GLU A 66 9.07 4.70 8.60
CA GLU A 66 9.37 5.55 7.43
C GLU A 66 8.91 4.92 6.10
N SER A 67 9.20 3.63 5.88
CA SER A 67 8.78 2.94 4.65
C SER A 67 7.25 2.78 4.59
N THR A 68 6.63 2.51 5.73
CA THR A 68 5.17 2.49 5.89
C THR A 68 4.55 3.83 5.48
N GLU A 69 5.11 4.94 5.96
CA GLU A 69 4.56 6.26 5.68
C GLU A 69 4.67 6.63 4.19
N VAL A 70 5.75 6.23 3.51
CA VAL A 70 5.87 6.41 2.05
C VAL A 70 4.75 5.68 1.30
N LEU A 71 4.44 4.44 1.70
CA LEU A 71 3.39 3.62 1.09
C LEU A 71 1.98 4.16 1.38
N ALA A 72 1.73 4.54 2.62
CA ALA A 72 0.46 5.13 3.03
C ALA A 72 0.21 6.43 2.26
N ARG A 73 1.23 7.30 2.16
CA ARG A 73 1.13 8.55 1.40
C ARG A 73 0.88 8.32 -0.08
N HIS A 74 1.54 7.34 -0.69
CA HIS A 74 1.31 6.98 -2.07
C HIS A 74 -0.17 6.64 -2.34
N LEU A 75 -0.81 5.87 -1.45
CA LEU A 75 -2.24 5.56 -1.56
C LEU A 75 -3.14 6.79 -1.36
N GLU A 76 -2.80 7.68 -0.43
CA GLU A 76 -3.54 8.93 -0.20
C GLU A 76 -3.45 9.87 -1.41
N GLU A 77 -2.25 10.04 -1.97
CA GLU A 77 -2.03 10.80 -3.21
C GLU A 77 -2.82 10.22 -4.39
N ALA A 78 -2.90 8.89 -4.46
CA ALA A 78 -3.70 8.22 -5.45
C ALA A 78 -5.21 8.47 -5.22
N GLY A 79 -5.67 8.34 -3.98
CA GLY A 79 -7.05 8.65 -3.58
C GLY A 79 -7.45 10.11 -3.84
N ASP A 80 -6.50 11.04 -3.72
CA ASP A 80 -6.70 12.46 -3.98
C ASP A 80 -6.99 12.77 -5.46
N ARG A 81 -6.66 11.88 -6.39
CA ARG A 81 -7.06 11.99 -7.80
C ARG A 81 -8.56 11.85 -8.00
N TYR A 82 -9.28 11.32 -7.00
CA TYR A 82 -10.73 11.23 -6.99
C TYR A 82 -11.42 12.37 -6.22
N LYS A 83 -10.68 13.37 -5.71
CA LYS A 83 -11.29 14.60 -5.18
C LYS A 83 -12.08 15.28 -6.32
N ALA A 84 -13.32 15.66 -5.99
CA ALA A 84 -14.26 16.30 -6.92
C ALA A 84 -13.81 17.72 -7.28
#